data_AF-A0A2M7ISZ6-F1
#
_entry.id   AF-A0A2M7ISZ6-F1
#
_cell.length_a   1.000
_cell.length_b   1.000
_cell.length_c   1.000
_cell.angle_alpha   90.00
_cell.angle_beta   90.00
_cell.angle_gamma   90.00
#
_symmetry.space_group_name_H-M   'P 1'
#
loop_
_entity.id
_entity.type
_entity.pdbx_description
1 polymer ?
#
loop_
_entity_poly.entity_id
_entity_poly.type
_entity_poly.pdbx_seq_one_letter_code
_entity_poly.pdbx_strand_id
1 'polypeptide(L)' 'MVILKIVSKNEKNVVVTLEDGSVLFLSTELVYQTGLRKGDDISEELRIQLIEENQKYFIKQKSFDYLSRRLHSTQE' A
#
# COMPACT_ATOMS: atom_id res chain seq x y z
N MET A 1 -11.13 7.11 11.79
CA MET A 1 -11.26 5.64 11.81
C MET A 1 -10.01 5.05 12.43
N VAL A 2 -10.10 4.30 13.53
CA VAL A 2 -8.88 3.86 14.26
C VAL A 2 -8.32 2.55 13.72
N ILE A 3 -6.99 2.46 13.65
CA ILE A 3 -6.27 1.24 13.28
C ILE A 3 -6.21 0.26 14.45
N LEU A 4 -6.86 -0.89 14.30
CA LEU A 4 -6.97 -1.92 15.33
C LEU A 4 -5.76 -2.86 15.28
N LYS A 5 -5.34 -3.26 14.08
CA LYS A 5 -4.24 -4.20 13.88
C LYS A 5 -3.54 -3.96 12.54
N ILE A 6 -2.23 -4.13 12.55
CA ILE A 6 -1.39 -4.15 11.35
C ILE A 6 -0.69 -5.51 11.33
N VAL A 7 -0.89 -6.29 10.27
CA VAL A 7 -0.31 -7.63 10.11
C VAL A 7 0.41 -7.72 8.77
N SER A 8 1.71 -7.96 8.80
CA SER A 8 2.48 -8.26 7.60
C SER A 8 2.09 -9.65 7.08
N LYS A 9 1.53 -9.73 5.87
CA LYS A 9 1.19 -11.01 5.23
C LYS A 9 2.39 -11.59 4.51
N ASN A 10 3.20 -10.74 3.88
CA ASN A 10 4.44 -11.08 3.18
C ASN A 10 5.41 -9.89 3.28
N GLU A 11 6.63 -10.06 2.77
CA GLU A 11 7.66 -9.00 2.75
C GLU A 11 7.17 -7.70 2.11
N LYS A 12 6.30 -7.80 1.10
CA LYS A 12 5.74 -6.66 0.34
C LYS A 12 4.32 -6.25 0.72
N ASN A 13 3.58 -7.10 1.44
CA ASN A 13 2.14 -6.93 1.65
C ASN A 13 1.79 -6.88 3.13
N VAL A 14 1.03 -5.88 3.52
CA VAL A 14 0.54 -5.64 4.87
C VAL A 14 -0.98 -5.51 4.85
N VAL A 15 -1.61 -6.08 5.86
CA VAL A 15 -3.05 -6.03 6.08
C VAL A 15 -3.31 -5.15 7.29
N VAL A 16 -4.03 -4.06 7.09
CA VAL A 16 -4.45 -3.13 8.14
C VAL A 16 -5.93 -3.36 8.42
N THR A 17 -6.26 -3.73 9.65
CA THR A 17 -7.63 -3.90 10.11
C THR A 17 -8.05 -2.66 10.91
N LEU A 18 -9.14 -2.03 10.49
CA LEU A 18 -9.74 -0.89 11.15
C LEU A 18 -10.80 -1.33 12.17
N GLU A 19 -11.12 -0.46 13.13
CA GLU A 19 -12.17 -0.73 14.13
C GLU A 19 -13.57 -0.96 13.54
N ASP A 20 -13.84 -0.37 12.37
CA ASP A 20 -15.09 -0.55 11.64
C ASP A 20 -15.24 -1.94 10.98
N GLY A 21 -14.23 -2.82 11.12
CA GLY A 21 -14.17 -4.12 10.44
C GLY A 21 -13.66 -4.03 8.99
N SER A 22 -13.47 -2.82 8.48
CA SER A 22 -12.83 -2.57 7.19
C SER A 22 -11.37 -3.03 7.18
N VAL A 23 -10.96 -3.66 6.07
CA VAL A 23 -9.60 -4.18 5.88
C VAL A 23 -8.94 -3.48 4.70
N LEU A 24 -7.78 -2.87 4.94
CA LEU A 24 -6.94 -2.29 3.89
C LEU A 24 -5.75 -3.20 3.58
N PHE A 25 -5.56 -3.48 2.30
CA PHE A 25 -4.37 -4.13 1.79
C PHE A 25 -3.39 -3.06 1.32
N LEU A 26 -2.30 -2.88 2.05
CA LEU A 26 -1.29 -1.89 1.76
C LEU A 26 0.06 -2.56 1.51
N SER A 27 0.92 -1.86 0.79
CA SER A 27 2.29 -2.28 0.58
C SER A 27 3.12 -1.98 1.83
N THR A 28 4.05 -2.87 2.17
CA THR A 28 4.94 -2.70 3.33
C THR A 28 5.69 -1.36 3.27
N GLU A 29 6.15 -0.98 2.08
CA GLU A 29 6.85 0.28 1.83
C GLU A 29 5.97 1.49 2.12
N LEU A 30 4.70 1.45 1.71
CA LEU A 30 3.74 2.53 1.94
C LEU A 30 3.49 2.73 3.45
N VAL A 31 3.37 1.63 4.20
CA VAL A 31 3.19 1.66 5.66
C VAL A 31 4.39 2.31 6.35
N TYR A 32 5.61 2.01 5.89
CA TYR A 32 6.81 2.67 6.41
C TYR A 32 6.89 4.15 6.04
N GLN A 33 6.54 4.53 4.81
CA GLN A 33 6.56 5.92 4.37
C GLN A 33 5.55 6.80 5.11
N THR A 34 4.35 6.27 5.33
CA THR A 34 3.28 6.99 6.05
C THR A 34 3.40 6.89 7.56
N GLY A 35 4.26 6.01 8.07
CA GLY A 35 4.46 5.84 9.50
C GLY A 35 3.24 5.30 10.25
N LEU A 36 2.33 4.61 9.55
CA LEU A 36 1.09 4.08 10.11
C LEU A 36 1.38 3.16 11.31
N ARG A 37 0.72 3.42 12.43
CA ARG A 37 0.87 2.65 13.67
C ARG A 37 -0.48 2.16 14.18
N LYS A 38 -0.45 1.13 15.02
CA LYS A 38 -1.64 0.70 15.74
C LYS A 38 -2.14 1.85 16.63
N GLY A 39 -3.44 2.14 16.59
CA GLY A 39 -4.06 3.22 17.36
C GLY A 39 -4.08 4.58 16.66
N ASP A 40 -3.54 4.69 15.44
CA ASP A 40 -3.64 5.91 14.66
C ASP A 40 -5.06 6.12 14.13
N ASP A 41 -5.52 7.37 14.10
CA ASP A 41 -6.80 7.73 13.51
C ASP A 41 -6.61 8.11 12.03
N ILE A 42 -7.23 7.32 11.16
CA ILE A 42 -7.26 7.56 9.73
C ILE A 42 -8.53 8.33 9.38
N SER A 43 -8.37 9.54 8.84
CA SER A 43 -9.43 10.28 8.15
C SER A 43 -9.80 9.62 6.82
N GLU A 44 -11.03 9.82 6.36
CA GLU A 44 -11.50 9.24 5.10
C GLU A 44 -10.68 9.72 3.88
N GLU A 45 -10.25 10.97 3.88
CA GLU A 45 -9.36 11.53 2.85
C GLU A 45 -8.00 10.79 2.81
N LEU A 46 -7.39 10.57 3.99
CA LEU A 46 -6.13 9.85 4.10
C LEU A 46 -6.29 8.39 3.64
N ARG A 47 -7.44 7.78 3.94
CA ARG A 47 -7.78 6.43 3.45
C ARG A 47 -7.81 6.38 1.92
N ILE A 48 -8.44 7.36 1.26
CA ILE A 48 -8.49 7.44 -0.20
C ILE A 48 -7.08 7.60 -0.77
N GLN A 49 -6.28 8.51 -0.21
CA GLN A 49 -4.89 8.71 -0.64
C GLN A 49 -4.06 7.44 -0.49
N LEU A 50 -4.19 6.72 0.63
CA LEU A 50 -3.48 5.45 0.87
C LEU A 50 -3.84 4.39 -0.18
N ILE A 51 -5.10 4.32 -0.61
CA ILE A 51 -5.55 3.40 -1.66
C ILE A 51 -4.94 3.78 -3.02
N GLU A 52 -4.96 5.06 -3.38
CA GLU A 52 -4.38 5.55 -4.64
C GLU A 52 -2.87 5.33 -4.70
N GLU A 53 -2.15 5.67 -3.64
CA GLU A 53 -0.69 5.51 -3.57
C GLU A 53 -0.30 4.02 -3.57
N ASN A 54 -1.08 3.17 -2.90
CA ASN A 54 -0.89 1.73 -2.96
C ASN A 54 -1.08 1.19 -4.38
N GLN A 55 -2.10 1.65 -5.11
CA GLN A 55 -2.31 1.25 -6.50
C GLN A 55 -1.14 1.68 -7.38
N LYS A 56 -0.66 2.92 -7.25
CA LYS A 56 0.52 3.41 -7.98
C LYS A 56 1.77 2.59 -7.66
N TYR A 57 1.95 2.20 -6.41
CA TYR A 57 3.06 1.34 -5.99
C TYR A 57 3.07 0.01 -6.75
N PHE A 58 1.93 -0.69 -6.79
CA PHE A 58 1.81 -1.96 -7.50
C PHE A 58 1.97 -1.81 -9.02
N ILE A 59 1.42 -0.75 -9.60
CA ILE A 59 1.60 -0.45 -11.02
C ILE A 59 3.09 -0.25 -11.30
N LYS A 60 3.78 0.60 -10.52
CA LYS A 60 5.22 0.86 -10.66
C LYS A 60 6.03 -0.42 -10.55
N GLN A 61 5.72 -1.29 -9.59
CA GLN A 61 6.43 -2.55 -9.41
C GLN A 61 6.19 -3.53 -10.56
N LYS A 62 4.97 -3.56 -11.11
CA LYS A 62 4.66 -4.32 -12.34
C LYS A 62 5.34 -3.75 -13.58
N SER A 63 5.43 -2.43 -13.70
CA SER A 63 6.17 -1.78 -14.77
C SER A 63 7.66 -2.12 -14.71
N PHE A 64 8.27 -2.12 -13.52
CA PHE A 64 9.66 -2.58 -13.37
C PHE A 64 9.83 -4.06 -13.70
N ASP A 65 8.92 -4.92 -13.26
CA ASP A 65 8.95 -6.35 -13.60
C ASP A 65 8.85 -6.57 -15.12
N TYR A 66 8.04 -5.77 -15.81
CA TYR A 66 7.94 -5.78 -17.27
C TYR A 66 9.25 -5.30 -17.91
N LEU A 67 9.74 -4.12 -17.51
CA LEU A 67 10.97 -3.53 -18.03
C LEU A 67 12.22 -4.38 -17.79
N SER A 68 12.24 -5.16 -16.71
CA SER A 68 13.38 -6.03 -16.39
C SER A 68 13.53 -7.22 -17.33
N ARG A 69 12.53 -7.52 -18.19
CA ARG A 69 12.53 -8.73 -19.03
C ARG A 69 13.37 -8.57 -20.30
N ARG A 70 13.48 -7.36 -20.84
CA ARG A 70 14.28 -7.04 -22.03
C ARG A 70 14.61 -5.55 -22.08
N LEU A 71 15.43 -5.10 -23.03
CA LEU A 71 15.51 -3.68 -23.34
C LEU A 71 14.18 -3.21 -23.96
N HIS A 72 13.63 -2.13 -23.43
CA HIS A 72 12.40 -1.51 -23.92
C HIS A 72 12.68 -0.09 -24.41
N SER A 73 11.90 0.36 -25.38
CA SER A 73 11.85 1.76 -25.79
C SER A 73 10.97 2.57 -24.83
N THR A 74 11.17 3.88 -24.76
CA THR A 74 10.43 4.79 -23.86
C THR A 74 8.92 4.88 -24.17
N GLN A 75 8.46 4.32 -25.29
CA GLN A 75 7.06 4.37 -25.76
C GLN A 75 6.27 3.08 -25.51
N GLU A 76 6.91 2.02 -25.00
CA GLU A 76 6.25 0.75 -24.61
C GLU A 76 5.61 0.84 -23.22
#